data_AF-A0A8J7G6E9-F1
#
_entry.id   AF-A0A8J7G6E9-F1
#
_cell.length_a   1.000
_cell.length_b   1.000
_cell.length_c   1.000
_cell.angle_alpha   90.00
_cell.angle_beta   90.00
_cell.angle_gamma   90.00
#
_symmetry.space_group_name_H-M   'P 1'
#
loop_
_entity.id
_entity.type
_entity.pdbx_description
1 polymer ?
#
loop_
_entity_poly.entity_id
_entity_poly.type
_entity_poly.pdbx_seq_one_letter_code
_entity_poly.pdbx_strand_id
1 'polypeptide(L)'
;MNLIKKEILTLLSLLCAIGVFLMSSAFQSMAYWGNDSTWYWVGVVFTYFLELIGIVFLVFAIKRKTRVNGESKSSLLIFGILTSVTLLIGGFLWTTFVIIAGISGI
;
A
#
# COMPACT_ATOMS: atom_id res chain seq x y z
N MET A 1 11.96 10.08 -23.95
CA MET A 1 11.00 9.25 -23.18
C MET A 1 10.72 9.90 -21.82
N ASN A 2 10.06 11.04 -21.82
CA ASN A 2 9.52 11.70 -20.62
C ASN A 2 8.04 11.36 -20.58
N LEU A 3 7.49 10.73 -19.54
CA LEU A 3 6.03 10.83 -19.42
C LEU A 3 5.48 10.75 -18.00
N ILE A 4 5.99 9.86 -17.14
CA ILE A 4 5.42 9.78 -15.79
C ILE A 4 6.04 10.89 -14.93
N LYS A 5 5.27 11.69 -14.20
CA LYS A 5 5.80 12.68 -13.23
C LYS A 5 5.99 12.02 -11.87
N LYS A 6 6.88 12.57 -11.03
CA LYS A 6 7.07 12.12 -9.64
C LYS A 6 5.75 12.14 -8.85
N GLU A 7 4.96 13.18 -9.05
CA GLU A 7 3.61 13.34 -8.48
C GLU A 7 2.69 12.15 -8.79
N ILE A 8 2.69 11.68 -10.04
CA ILE A 8 1.86 10.53 -10.47
C ILE A 8 2.34 9.24 -9.80
N LEU A 9 3.65 9.02 -9.69
CA LEU A 9 4.19 7.85 -9.01
C LEU A 9 3.85 7.84 -7.52
N THR A 10 3.96 9.00 -6.85
CA THR A 10 3.55 9.14 -5.45
C THR A 10 2.05 8.89 -5.28
N LEU A 11 1.21 9.44 -6.16
CA LEU A 11 -0.23 9.19 -6.13
C LEU A 11 -0.58 7.72 -6.34
N LEU A 12 0.11 7.06 -7.27
CA LEU A 12 -0.11 5.64 -7.56
C LEU A 12 0.33 4.75 -6.38
N SER A 13 1.45 5.08 -5.74
CA SER A 13 1.88 4.45 -4.48
C SER A 13 0.84 4.62 -3.37
N LEU A 14 0.25 5.82 -3.25
CA LEU A 14 -0.78 6.10 -2.26
C LEU A 14 -2.05 5.27 -2.52
N LEU A 15 -2.48 5.18 -3.78
CA LEU A 15 -3.63 4.35 -4.17
C LEU A 15 -3.41 2.87 -3.86
N CYS A 16 -2.20 2.35 -4.11
CA CYS A 16 -1.84 1.00 -3.71
C CYS A 16 -1.92 0.82 -2.19
N ALA A 17 -1.38 1.77 -1.42
CA ALA A 17 -1.42 1.71 0.04
C ALA A 17 -2.85 1.74 0.60
N ILE A 18 -3.73 2.58 0.04
CA ILE A 18 -5.16 2.59 0.40
C ILE A 18 -5.82 1.26 0.03
N GLY A 19 -5.50 0.72 -1.15
CA GLY A 19 -6.01 -0.57 -1.59
C GLY A 19 -5.62 -1.72 -0.66
N VAL A 20 -4.40 -1.70 -0.09
CA VAL A 20 -3.96 -2.69 0.91
C VAL A 20 -4.88 -2.68 2.14
N PHE A 21 -5.26 -1.51 2.65
CA PHE A 21 -6.18 -1.41 3.79
C PHE A 21 -7.60 -1.85 3.45
N LEU A 22 -8.10 -1.49 2.26
CA LEU A 22 -9.43 -1.91 1.82
C LEU A 22 -9.50 -3.43 1.65
N MET A 23 -8.48 -4.02 1.02
CA MET A 23 -8.43 -5.46 0.77
C MET A 23 -8.22 -6.25 2.06
N SER A 24 -7.39 -5.75 2.98
CA SER A 24 -7.22 -6.35 4.31
C SER A 24 -8.48 -6.33 5.15
N SER A 25 -9.27 -5.26 5.06
CA SER A 25 -10.58 -5.21 5.70
C SER A 25 -11.55 -6.26 5.12
N ALA A 26 -11.47 -6.56 3.82
CA ALA A 26 -12.34 -7.55 3.18
C ALA A 26 -12.06 -8.97 3.68
N PHE A 27 -10.80 -9.42 3.69
CA PHE A 27 -10.47 -10.78 4.14
C PHE A 27 -10.40 -10.92 5.67
N GLN A 28 -10.33 -9.81 6.43
CA GLN A 28 -10.45 -9.85 7.90
C GLN A 28 -11.78 -10.48 8.35
N SER A 29 -12.88 -10.20 7.64
CA SER A 29 -14.16 -10.83 7.93
C SER A 29 -14.07 -12.36 7.78
N MET A 30 -13.43 -12.84 6.71
CA MET A 30 -13.23 -14.27 6.46
C MET A 30 -12.35 -14.92 7.53
N ALA A 31 -11.32 -14.19 8.00
CA ALA A 31 -10.43 -14.63 9.07
C ALA A 31 -11.16 -14.83 10.40
N TYR A 32 -12.11 -13.97 10.74
CA TYR A 32 -12.81 -14.01 12.04
C TYR A 32 -14.04 -14.89 12.05
N TRP A 33 -14.74 -15.00 10.93
CA TRP A 33 -15.97 -15.79 10.83
C TRP A 33 -15.72 -17.22 10.33
N GLY A 34 -14.47 -17.56 9.96
CA GLY A 34 -14.06 -18.92 9.56
C GLY A 34 -14.65 -19.41 8.23
N ASN A 35 -15.40 -18.56 7.53
CA ASN A 35 -16.03 -18.91 6.26
C ASN A 35 -15.06 -18.65 5.10
N ASP A 36 -15.03 -19.55 4.11
CA ASP A 36 -14.31 -19.36 2.86
C ASP A 36 -12.77 -19.25 2.95
N SER A 37 -12.13 -20.22 3.63
CA SER A 37 -10.66 -20.29 3.81
C SER A 37 -9.84 -20.12 2.52
N THR A 38 -10.32 -20.60 1.37
CA THR A 38 -9.63 -20.40 0.09
C THR A 38 -9.62 -18.93 -0.34
N TRP A 39 -10.76 -18.23 -0.21
CA TRP A 39 -10.88 -16.81 -0.56
C TRP A 39 -10.10 -15.91 0.37
N TYR A 40 -9.97 -16.30 1.64
CA TYR A 40 -9.08 -15.65 2.60
C TYR A 40 -7.62 -15.62 2.10
N TRP A 41 -7.06 -16.78 1.72
CA TRP A 41 -5.68 -16.85 1.23
C TRP A 41 -5.49 -16.11 -0.10
N VAL A 42 -6.48 -16.14 -0.98
CA VAL A 42 -6.47 -15.33 -2.21
C VAL A 42 -6.39 -13.83 -1.86
N GLY A 43 -7.21 -13.36 -0.91
CA GLY A 43 -7.18 -11.98 -0.44
C GLY A 43 -5.83 -11.56 0.14
N VAL A 44 -5.20 -12.43 0.94
CA VAL A 44 -3.86 -12.22 1.51
C VAL A 44 -2.81 -12.06 0.41
N VAL A 45 -2.78 -12.98 -0.55
CA VAL A 45 -1.81 -12.93 -1.67
C VAL A 45 -1.99 -11.65 -2.50
N PHE A 46 -3.23 -11.29 -2.83
CA PHE A 46 -3.52 -10.06 -3.56
C PHE A 46 -3.08 -8.79 -2.80
N THR A 47 -3.24 -8.80 -1.48
CA THR A 47 -2.90 -7.65 -0.64
C THR A 47 -1.40 -7.42 -0.58
N TYR A 48 -0.60 -8.47 -0.34
CA TYR A 48 0.86 -8.36 -0.40
C TYR A 48 1.37 -8.02 -1.81
N PHE A 49 0.71 -8.54 -2.85
CA PHE A 49 1.06 -8.18 -4.22
C PHE A 49 0.84 -6.68 -4.50
N LEU A 50 -0.30 -6.15 -4.06
CA LEU A 50 -0.62 -4.72 -4.20
C LEU A 50 0.33 -3.85 -3.37
N GLU A 51 0.70 -4.30 -2.18
CA GLU A 51 1.69 -3.64 -1.33
C GLU A 51 3.05 -3.56 -2.02
N LEU A 52 3.52 -4.67 -2.61
CA LEU A 52 4.78 -4.73 -3.34
C LEU A 52 4.79 -3.77 -4.53
N ILE A 53 3.69 -3.71 -5.29
CA ILE A 53 3.51 -2.73 -6.36
C ILE A 53 3.61 -1.29 -5.82
N GLY A 54 2.96 -1.02 -4.68
CA GLY A 54 3.04 0.28 -4.00
C GLY A 54 4.47 0.67 -3.64
N ILE A 55 5.23 -0.26 -3.05
CA ILE A 55 6.64 -0.06 -2.71
C ILE A 55 7.47 0.24 -3.98
N VAL A 56 7.24 -0.49 -5.07
CA VAL A 56 7.93 -0.26 -6.33
C VAL A 56 7.67 1.17 -6.84
N PHE A 57 6.41 1.62 -6.87
CA PHE A 57 6.09 2.99 -7.28
C PHE A 57 6.72 4.05 -6.38
N LEU A 58 6.75 3.81 -5.07
CA LEU A 58 7.40 4.69 -4.11
C LEU A 58 8.92 4.82 -4.36
N VAL A 59 9.61 3.68 -4.56
CA VAL A 59 11.06 3.67 -4.84
C VAL A 59 11.36 4.42 -6.14
N PHE A 60 10.55 4.23 -7.18
CA PHE A 60 10.67 5.00 -8.42
C PHE A 60 10.41 6.49 -8.21
N ALA A 61 9.43 6.86 -7.39
CA ALA A 61 9.14 8.26 -7.04
C ALA A 61 10.30 8.92 -6.30
N ILE A 62 10.98 8.20 -5.40
CA ILE A 62 12.12 8.72 -4.62
C ILE A 62 13.36 8.89 -5.51
N LYS A 63 13.73 7.88 -6.32
CA LYS A 63 14.93 7.92 -7.20
C LYS A 63 14.84 9.01 -8.28
N ARG A 64 13.62 9.26 -8.77
CA ARG A 64 13.00 10.59 -8.88
C ARG A 64 13.76 11.91 -8.71
N LYS A 65 14.79 12.28 -9.48
CA LYS A 65 15.35 13.66 -9.37
C LYS A 65 14.37 14.69 -9.95
N THR A 66 13.76 15.50 -9.09
CA THR A 66 12.85 16.58 -9.47
C THR A 66 13.66 17.83 -9.87
N ARG A 67 13.38 18.44 -11.03
CA ARG A 67 13.70 19.87 -11.25
C ARG A 67 12.67 20.67 -10.45
N VAL A 68 13.02 21.05 -9.23
CA VAL A 68 12.12 21.79 -8.33
C VAL A 68 12.06 23.25 -8.82
N ASN A 69 11.00 23.59 -9.56
CA ASN A 69 10.56 24.97 -9.72
C ASN A 69 9.32 25.15 -8.82
N GLY A 70 9.49 25.82 -7.67
CA GLY A 70 8.40 26.20 -6.77
C GLY A 70 8.45 25.50 -5.41
N GLU A 71 8.72 26.26 -4.35
CA GLU A 71 8.90 25.79 -2.97
C GLU A 71 7.65 25.08 -2.39
N SER A 72 6.42 25.48 -2.79
CA SER A 72 5.19 24.89 -2.25
C SER A 72 4.89 23.47 -2.76
N LYS A 73 5.25 23.16 -4.01
CA LYS A 73 5.07 21.81 -4.60
C LYS A 73 6.01 20.77 -3.99
N SER A 74 7.13 21.21 -3.45
CA SER A 74 8.10 20.36 -2.75
C SER A 74 7.52 19.79 -1.45
N SER A 75 6.88 20.65 -0.64
CA SER A 75 6.31 20.25 0.67
C SER A 75 5.20 19.20 0.52
N LEU A 76 4.27 19.40 -0.41
CA LEU A 76 3.15 18.47 -0.65
C LEU A 76 3.63 17.09 -1.15
N LEU A 77 4.67 17.07 -2.00
CA LEU A 77 5.31 15.83 -2.45
C LEU A 77 6.00 15.08 -1.32
N ILE A 78 6.69 15.78 -0.42
CA ILE A 78 7.32 15.17 0.76
C ILE A 78 6.26 14.57 1.68
N PHE A 79 5.18 15.31 1.93
CA PHE A 79 4.06 14.82 2.72
C PHE A 79 3.43 13.57 2.10
N GLY A 80 3.18 13.57 0.78
CA GLY A 80 2.63 12.42 0.07
C GLY A 80 3.54 11.18 0.09
N ILE A 81 4.85 11.36 0.05
CA ILE A 81 5.80 10.25 0.21
C ILE A 81 5.75 9.72 1.64
N LEU A 82 5.76 10.60 2.65
CA LEU A 82 5.71 10.21 4.05
C LEU A 82 4.42 9.44 4.38
N THR A 83 3.26 9.94 3.93
CA THR A 83 1.99 9.25 4.12
C THR A 83 1.97 7.89 3.42
N SER A 84 2.52 7.79 2.21
CA SER A 84 2.64 6.51 1.50
C SER A 84 3.50 5.51 2.27
N VAL A 85 4.65 5.95 2.82
CA VAL A 85 5.51 5.10 3.66
C VAL A 85 4.76 4.60 4.90
N THR A 86 4.13 5.51 5.64
CA THR A 86 3.39 5.16 6.86
C THR A 86 2.25 4.20 6.57
N LEU A 87 1.50 4.41 5.48
CA LEU A 87 0.40 3.54 5.10
C LEU A 87 0.90 2.17 4.62
N LEU A 88 1.98 2.08 3.85
CA LEU A 88 2.53 0.78 3.42
C LEU A 88 3.03 -0.03 4.62
N ILE A 89 3.79 0.57 5.53
CA ILE A 89 4.26 -0.10 6.75
C ILE A 89 3.07 -0.50 7.64
N GLY A 90 2.12 0.41 7.85
CA GLY A 90 0.91 0.13 8.62
C GLY A 90 0.07 -0.99 7.98
N GLY A 91 -0.04 -0.99 6.66
CA GLY A 91 -0.75 -2.01 5.88
C GLY A 91 -0.11 -3.38 6.00
N PHE A 92 1.23 -3.44 5.96
CA PHE A 92 1.99 -4.67 6.19
C PHE A 92 1.73 -5.25 7.59
N LEU A 93 1.87 -4.40 8.62
CA LEU A 93 1.66 -4.79 10.02
C LEU A 93 0.22 -5.24 10.25
N TRP A 94 -0.75 -4.51 9.69
CA TRP A 94 -2.16 -4.83 9.78
C TRP A 94 -2.49 -6.15 9.09
N THR A 95 -2.02 -6.35 7.86
CA THR A 95 -2.19 -7.60 7.10
C THR A 95 -1.60 -8.78 7.87
N THR A 96 -0.40 -8.62 8.43
CA THR A 96 0.25 -9.63 9.25
C THR A 96 -0.56 -9.94 10.53
N PHE A 97 -1.07 -8.90 11.20
CA PHE A 97 -1.94 -9.07 12.37
C PHE A 97 -3.21 -9.86 12.02
N VAL A 98 -3.89 -9.50 10.93
CA VAL A 98 -5.08 -10.24 10.47
C VAL A 98 -4.73 -11.69 10.16
N ILE A 99 -3.54 -11.97 9.62
CA ILE A 99 -3.10 -13.33 9.35
C ILE A 99 -2.92 -14.15 10.62
N ILE A 100 -2.22 -13.59 11.60
CA ILE A 100 -2.02 -14.24 12.90
C ILE A 100 -3.36 -14.48 13.57
N ALA A 101 -4.25 -13.49 13.56
CA ALA A 101 -5.57 -13.60 14.15
C ALA A 101 -6.43 -14.66 13.44
N GLY A 102 -6.39 -14.71 12.10
CA GLY A 102 -7.08 -15.73 11.31
C GLY A 102 -6.58 -17.14 11.59
N ILE A 103 -5.26 -17.34 11.67
CA ILE A 103 -4.67 -18.65 12.01
C ILE A 103 -4.98 -19.04 13.46
N SER A 104 -5.10 -18.09 14.38
CA SER A 104 -5.45 -18.37 15.78
C SER A 104 -6.93 -18.68 16.01
N GLY A 105 -7.80 -18.25 15.09
CA GLY A 105 -9.25 -18.47 15.16
C GLY A 105 -9.74 -19.69 14.36
N ILE A 106 -8.93 -20.19 13.41
CA ILE A 106 -9.10 -21.47 12.71
C ILE A 106 -8.57 -22.61 13.59
#